data_AF-A0A183C6W4-F1
#
_entry.id   AF-A0A183C6W4-F1
#
_cell.length_a   1.000
_cell.length_b   1.000
_cell.length_c   1.000
_cell.angle_alpha   90.00
_cell.angle_beta   90.00
_cell.angle_gamma   90.00
#
_symmetry.space_group_name_H-M   'P 1'
#
loop_
_entity.id
_entity.type
_entity.pdbx_description
1 polymer ?
#
loop_
_entity_poly.entity_id
_entity_poly.type
_entity_poly.pdbx_seq_one_letter_code
_entity_poly.pdbx_strand_id
1 'polypeptide(L)'
;MSTKGINKCLTGQLFDKVATHQGALVNTNYVTLGNICIVMENLLAMAATIARSSRSYAIGLRGADNEVDWTTTFCSKAAEDSKNIILDTLSDESYVRMNPRLTDVGEWMLQYNGYFPENPLEKNW
;
A
#
# COMPACT_ATOMS: atom_id res chain seq x y z
N MET A 1 2.44 -1.47 -28.11
CA MET A 1 1.76 -2.02 -26.91
C MET A 1 2.03 -1.09 -25.74
N SER A 2 1.04 -0.28 -25.39
CA SER A 2 1.17 0.95 -24.60
C SER A 2 0.74 0.71 -23.14
N THR A 3 1.67 0.42 -22.25
CA THR A 3 1.40 0.23 -20.81
C THR A 3 1.70 1.49 -19.98
N LYS A 4 2.27 2.54 -20.57
CA LYS A 4 2.65 3.78 -19.87
C LYS A 4 1.45 4.69 -19.50
N GLY A 5 0.27 4.47 -20.09
CA GLY A 5 -0.93 5.29 -19.85
C GLY A 5 -1.83 4.81 -18.70
N ILE A 6 -1.71 3.54 -18.28
CA ILE A 6 -2.69 2.92 -17.38
C ILE A 6 -2.36 3.22 -15.90
N ASN A 7 -1.08 3.24 -15.53
CA ASN A 7 -0.66 3.48 -14.14
C ASN A 7 -0.87 4.93 -13.67
N LYS A 8 -0.83 5.90 -14.58
CA LYS A 8 -1.17 7.31 -14.27
C LYS A 8 -2.67 7.51 -14.05
N CYS A 9 -3.49 6.61 -14.61
CA CYS A 9 -4.95 6.63 -14.50
C CYS A 9 -5.42 6.04 -13.16
N LEU A 10 -4.81 4.92 -12.72
CA LEU A 10 -5.22 4.20 -11.50
C LEU A 10 -5.00 4.97 -10.20
N THR A 11 -3.88 5.67 -10.05
CA THR A 11 -3.60 6.46 -8.84
C THR A 11 -4.46 7.72 -8.79
N GLY A 12 -4.69 8.38 -9.94
CA GLY A 12 -5.63 9.50 -10.04
C GLY A 12 -7.06 9.08 -9.70
N GLN A 13 -7.50 7.92 -10.19
CA GLN A 13 -8.80 7.33 -9.86
C GLN A 13 -8.96 7.00 -8.37
N LEU A 14 -7.88 6.59 -7.68
CA LEU A 14 -7.89 6.38 -6.23
C LEU A 14 -8.19 7.69 -5.49
N PHE A 15 -7.44 8.75 -5.77
CA PHE A 15 -7.63 10.03 -5.09
C PHE A 15 -9.02 10.61 -5.36
N ASP A 16 -9.50 10.53 -6.60
CA ASP A 16 -10.85 10.99 -6.95
C ASP A 16 -11.94 10.18 -6.23
N LYS A 17 -11.82 8.85 -6.14
CA LYS A 17 -12.81 8.00 -5.46
C LYS A 17 -12.78 8.23 -3.94
N VAL A 18 -11.60 8.37 -3.33
CA VAL A 18 -11.48 8.69 -1.90
C VAL A 18 -12.05 10.07 -1.58
N ALA A 19 -11.75 11.08 -2.41
CA ALA A 19 -12.27 12.43 -2.23
C ALA A 19 -13.80 12.50 -2.34
N THR A 20 -14.38 11.71 -3.26
CA THR A 20 -15.84 11.65 -3.45
C THR A 20 -16.57 10.82 -2.39
N HIS A 21 -15.99 9.72 -1.91
CA HIS A 21 -16.63 8.86 -0.90
C HIS A 21 -16.44 9.33 0.55
N GLN A 22 -15.25 9.81 0.91
CA GLN A 22 -14.94 10.15 2.31
C GLN A 22 -15.07 11.64 2.62
N GLY A 23 -14.96 12.55 1.64
CA GLY A 23 -15.07 14.00 1.87
C GLY A 23 -14.28 14.49 3.11
N ALA A 24 -14.92 15.21 4.03
CA ALA A 24 -14.30 15.69 5.27
C ALA A 24 -13.99 14.61 6.33
N LEU A 25 -14.47 13.37 6.15
CA LEU A 25 -14.27 12.24 7.08
C LEU A 25 -12.95 11.48 6.84
N VAL A 26 -12.13 11.88 5.85
CA VAL A 26 -10.79 11.29 5.60
C VAL A 26 -9.94 11.28 6.88
N ASN A 27 -10.06 12.31 7.72
CA ASN A 27 -9.28 12.43 8.96
C ASN A 27 -9.59 11.34 10.00
N THR A 28 -10.71 10.63 9.86
CA THR A 28 -11.14 9.59 10.81
C THR A 28 -10.80 8.18 10.37
N ASN A 29 -10.56 7.97 9.07
CA ASN A 29 -10.20 6.66 8.53
C ASN A 29 -8.68 6.53 8.34
N TYR A 30 -8.01 6.20 9.44
CA TYR A 30 -6.56 6.03 9.45
C TYR A 30 -6.06 4.86 8.59
N VAL A 31 -6.90 3.84 8.36
CA VAL A 31 -6.52 2.70 7.50
C VAL A 31 -6.39 3.17 6.05
N THR A 32 -7.43 3.86 5.53
CA THR A 32 -7.41 4.38 4.15
C THR A 32 -6.26 5.34 3.95
N LEU A 33 -6.03 6.21 4.94
CA LEU A 33 -4.93 7.16 4.92
C LEU A 33 -3.56 6.44 4.90
N GLY A 34 -3.39 5.40 5.72
CA GLY A 34 -2.17 4.57 5.73
C GLY A 34 -1.91 3.91 4.38
N ASN A 35 -2.95 3.35 3.74
CA ASN A 35 -2.83 2.76 2.41
C ASN A 35 -2.44 3.77 1.33
N ILE A 36 -3.00 4.99 1.38
CA ILE A 36 -2.61 6.08 0.48
C ILE A 36 -1.13 6.44 0.68
N CYS A 37 -0.67 6.56 1.93
CA CYS A 37 0.73 6.84 2.24
C CYS A 37 1.67 5.79 1.63
N ILE A 38 1.37 4.51 1.78
CA ILE A 38 2.18 3.42 1.21
C ILE A 38 2.25 3.52 -0.33
N VAL A 39 1.13 3.80 -0.99
CA VAL A 39 1.10 4.01 -2.45
C VAL A 39 1.95 5.22 -2.86
N MET A 40 1.90 6.32 -2.11
CA MET A 40 2.71 7.52 -2.38
C MET A 40 4.21 7.26 -2.17
N GLU A 41 4.58 6.53 -1.12
CA GLU A 41 5.95 6.11 -0.85
C GLU A 41 6.52 5.27 -2.00
N ASN A 42 5.76 4.28 -2.46
CA ASN A 42 6.14 3.45 -3.60
C ASN A 42 6.33 4.27 -4.88
N LEU A 43 5.43 5.22 -5.17
CA LEU A 43 5.58 6.12 -6.33
C LEU A 43 6.84 6.96 -6.26
N LEU A 44 7.14 7.54 -5.08
CA LEU A 44 8.34 8.33 -4.89
C LEU A 44 9.60 7.48 -5.02
N ALA A 45 9.62 6.29 -4.43
CA ALA A 45 10.73 5.35 -4.51
C ALA A 45 10.99 4.90 -5.96
N MET A 46 9.94 4.58 -6.72
CA MET A 46 10.05 4.25 -8.15
C MET A 46 10.59 5.44 -8.94
N ALA A 47 10.06 6.65 -8.74
CA ALA A 47 10.53 7.84 -9.45
C ALA A 47 12.01 8.14 -9.14
N ALA A 48 12.42 8.02 -7.88
CA ALA A 48 13.80 8.23 -7.44
C ALA A 48 14.77 7.20 -8.04
N THR A 49 14.41 5.92 -8.03
CA THR A 49 15.25 4.83 -8.59
C THR A 49 15.35 4.91 -10.11
N ILE A 50 14.26 5.25 -10.80
CA ILE A 50 14.28 5.53 -12.25
C ILE A 50 15.17 6.73 -12.57
N ALA A 51 15.03 7.84 -11.85
CA ALA A 51 15.86 9.04 -12.09
C ALA A 51 17.35 8.75 -11.87
N ARG A 52 17.67 7.98 -10.83
CA ARG A 52 19.04 7.58 -10.50
C ARG A 52 19.64 6.68 -11.58
N SER A 53 18.98 5.58 -11.93
CA SER A 53 19.46 4.63 -12.96
C SER A 53 19.58 5.31 -14.32
N SER A 54 18.62 6.17 -14.69
CA SER A 54 18.68 6.95 -15.94
C SER A 54 19.91 7.84 -16.02
N ARG A 55 20.28 8.50 -14.91
CA ARG A 55 21.49 9.33 -14.85
C ARG A 55 22.77 8.50 -14.91
N SER A 56 22.81 7.38 -14.19
CA SER A 56 23.94 6.45 -14.20
C SER A 56 24.21 5.90 -15.60
N TYR A 57 23.14 5.53 -16.30
CA TYR A 57 23.16 5.10 -17.69
C TYR A 57 23.63 6.21 -18.64
N ALA A 58 23.10 7.42 -18.50
CA ALA A 58 23.46 8.56 -19.34
C ALA A 58 24.94 8.99 -19.20
N ILE A 59 25.52 8.86 -18.01
CA ILE A 59 26.94 9.16 -17.76
C ILE A 59 27.83 7.97 -18.18
N GLY A 60 27.27 6.78 -18.37
CA GLY A 60 28.01 5.57 -18.73
C GLY A 60 28.82 4.99 -17.56
N LEU A 61 28.27 5.03 -16.34
CA LEU A 61 28.93 4.42 -15.19
C LEU A 61 29.11 2.91 -15.35
N ARG A 62 30.20 2.38 -14.76
CA ARG A 62 30.44 0.94 -14.72
C ARG A 62 29.33 0.25 -13.91
N GLY A 63 28.58 -0.65 -14.55
CA GLY A 63 27.45 -1.34 -13.94
C GLY A 63 26.10 -0.63 -14.05
N ALA A 64 25.99 0.39 -14.91
CA ALA A 64 24.72 1.07 -15.16
C ALA A 64 23.62 0.11 -15.66
N ASP A 65 23.97 -0.90 -16.47
CA ASP A 65 23.02 -1.92 -16.94
C ASP A 65 22.42 -2.72 -15.77
N ASN A 66 23.26 -3.14 -14.81
CA ASN A 66 22.80 -3.81 -13.60
C ASN A 66 21.85 -2.91 -12.79
N GLU A 67 22.14 -1.61 -12.69
CA GLU A 67 21.29 -0.66 -11.98
C GLU A 67 19.92 -0.49 -12.66
N VAL A 68 19.86 -0.56 -13.99
CA VAL A 68 18.61 -0.55 -14.76
C VAL A 68 17.80 -1.84 -14.52
N ASP A 69 18.45 -3.00 -14.49
CA ASP A 69 17.79 -4.30 -14.21
C ASP A 69 17.21 -4.33 -12.79
N TRP A 70 17.98 -3.85 -11.80
CA TRP A 70 17.52 -3.68 -10.43
C TRP A 70 16.33 -2.73 -10.33
N THR A 71 16.41 -1.57 -11.00
CA THR A 71 15.34 -0.58 -11.02
C THR A 71 14.07 -1.16 -11.64
N THR A 72 14.20 -1.92 -12.72
CA THR A 72 13.07 -2.56 -13.41
C THR A 72 12.39 -3.59 -12.52
N THR A 73 13.18 -4.41 -11.83
CA THR A 73 12.67 -5.42 -10.89
C THR A 73 11.94 -4.77 -9.72
N PHE A 74 12.56 -3.77 -9.10
CA PHE A 74 11.98 -3.02 -7.99
C PHE A 74 10.68 -2.33 -8.40
N CYS A 75 10.67 -1.59 -9.51
CA CYS A 75 9.48 -0.88 -9.98
C CYS A 75 8.34 -1.83 -10.36
N SER A 76 8.65 -3.01 -10.92
CA SER A 76 7.63 -4.01 -11.24
C SER A 76 6.92 -4.50 -9.99
N LYS A 77 7.68 -4.81 -8.94
CA LYS A 77 7.14 -5.24 -7.65
C LYS A 77 6.37 -4.13 -6.95
N ALA A 78 6.95 -2.93 -6.85
CA ALA A 78 6.29 -1.78 -6.22
C ALA A 78 5.00 -1.37 -6.95
N ALA A 79 4.94 -1.51 -8.27
CA ALA A 79 3.72 -1.26 -9.04
C ALA A 79 2.64 -2.31 -8.79
N GLU A 80 3.01 -3.59 -8.66
CA GLU A 80 2.08 -4.66 -8.29
C GLU A 80 1.53 -4.47 -6.88
N ASP A 81 2.41 -4.22 -5.92
CA ASP A 81 2.03 -4.00 -4.51
C ASP A 81 1.09 -2.77 -4.41
N SER A 82 1.41 -1.67 -5.11
CA SER A 82 0.56 -0.48 -5.15
C SER A 82 -0.79 -0.75 -5.81
N LYS A 83 -0.83 -1.53 -6.90
CA LYS A 83 -2.08 -1.90 -7.58
C LYS A 83 -2.98 -2.72 -6.66
N ASN A 84 -2.42 -3.66 -5.90
CA ASN A 84 -3.18 -4.49 -4.97
C ASN A 84 -3.79 -3.65 -3.85
N ILE A 85 -3.04 -2.71 -3.27
CA ILE A 85 -3.53 -1.77 -2.25
C ILE A 85 -4.64 -0.89 -2.82
N ILE A 86 -4.46 -0.37 -4.03
CA ILE A 86 -5.48 0.45 -4.72
C ILE A 86 -6.76 -0.36 -4.93
N LEU A 87 -6.66 -1.58 -5.45
CA LEU A 87 -7.81 -2.45 -5.69
C LEU A 87 -8.55 -2.81 -4.40
N ASP A 88 -7.82 -3.11 -3.32
CA ASP A 88 -8.39 -3.39 -2.00
C ASP A 88 -9.07 -2.16 -1.39
N THR A 89 -8.52 -0.97 -1.62
CA THR A 89 -9.11 0.29 -1.15
C THR A 89 -10.34 0.69 -1.97
N LEU A 90 -10.37 0.39 -3.28
CA LEU A 90 -11.46 0.71 -4.19
C LEU A 90 -12.61 -0.29 -4.14
N SER A 91 -12.36 -1.55 -3.78
CA SER A 91 -13.38 -2.56 -3.58
C SER A 91 -14.14 -2.24 -2.28
N ASP A 92 -15.29 -1.57 -2.44
CA ASP A 92 -16.19 -1.17 -1.35
C ASP A 92 -16.54 -2.31 -0.36
N GLU A 93 -16.37 -3.58 -0.77
CA GLU A 93 -16.67 -4.74 0.07
C GLU A 93 -15.62 -5.05 1.15
N SER A 94 -14.38 -4.58 0.98
CA SER A 94 -13.27 -4.82 1.94
C SER A 94 -13.10 -3.66 2.92
N TYR A 95 -13.21 -2.42 2.42
CA TYR A 95 -12.71 -1.24 3.14
C TYR A 95 -13.72 -0.45 3.95
N VAL A 96 -14.99 -0.43 3.51
CA VAL A 96 -16.08 0.27 4.23
C VAL A 96 -16.44 -0.45 5.54
N ARG A 97 -15.92 -1.66 5.72
CA ARG A 97 -15.85 -2.32 7.01
C ARG A 97 -14.37 -2.56 7.31
N MET A 98 -13.70 -1.58 7.93
CA MET A 98 -12.79 -1.94 9.02
C MET A 98 -13.55 -2.99 9.80
N ASN A 99 -13.16 -4.26 9.63
CA ASN A 99 -13.95 -5.38 10.09
C ASN A 99 -14.24 -5.05 11.55
N PRO A 100 -15.50 -4.84 11.99
CA PRO A 100 -15.77 -4.36 13.34
C PRO A 100 -15.00 -5.20 14.38
N ARG A 101 -14.77 -6.47 14.04
CA ARG A 101 -13.88 -7.42 14.73
C ARG A 101 -12.46 -6.94 15.01
N LEU A 102 -11.79 -6.18 14.14
CA LEU A 102 -10.45 -5.67 14.41
C LEU A 102 -10.48 -4.61 15.51
N THR A 103 -11.50 -3.76 15.49
CA THR A 103 -11.76 -2.80 16.57
C THR A 103 -12.14 -3.54 17.86
N ASP A 104 -12.98 -4.57 17.77
CA ASP A 104 -13.36 -5.41 18.91
C ASP A 104 -12.14 -6.13 19.50
N VAL A 105 -11.23 -6.66 18.68
CA VAL A 105 -9.97 -7.27 19.14
C VAL A 105 -9.08 -6.24 19.82
N GLY A 106 -8.97 -5.03 19.26
CA GLY A 106 -8.23 -3.94 19.90
C GLY A 106 -8.84 -3.56 21.26
N GLU A 107 -10.16 -3.49 21.33
CA GLU A 107 -10.89 -3.22 22.57
C GLU A 107 -10.65 -4.33 23.60
N TRP A 108 -10.76 -5.61 23.22
CA TRP A 108 -10.45 -6.73 24.09
C TRP A 108 -9.00 -6.69 24.57
N MET A 109 -8.03 -6.43 23.68
CA MET A 109 -6.62 -6.36 24.06
C MET A 109 -6.37 -5.28 25.13
N LEU A 110 -7.06 -4.14 25.02
CA LEU A 110 -7.00 -3.04 25.99
C LEU A 110 -7.73 -3.38 27.29
N GLN A 111 -8.90 -4.01 27.23
CA GLN A 111 -9.69 -4.43 28.40
C GLN A 111 -8.97 -5.50 29.23
N TYR A 112 -8.38 -6.50 28.58
CA TYR A 112 -7.66 -7.60 29.24
C TYR A 112 -6.19 -7.25 29.54
N ASN A 113 -5.72 -6.06 29.13
CA ASN A 113 -4.34 -5.59 29.29
C ASN A 113 -3.29 -6.62 28.80
N GLY A 114 -3.58 -7.30 27.69
CA GLY A 114 -2.71 -8.36 27.19
C GLY A 114 -3.42 -9.40 26.34
N TYR A 115 -2.73 -10.52 26.12
CA TYR A 115 -3.24 -11.66 25.37
C TYR A 115 -4.36 -12.34 26.17
N PHE A 116 -5.57 -12.33 25.61
CA PHE A 116 -6.78 -12.85 26.24
C PHE A 116 -7.11 -14.33 25.97
N PRO A 117 -6.75 -14.96 24.83
CA PRO A 117 -7.11 -16.36 24.59
C PRO A 117 -6.34 -17.31 25.51
N GLU A 118 -7.05 -18.12 26.29
CA GLU A 118 -6.45 -19.19 27.08
C GLU A 118 -5.86 -20.27 26.16
N ASN A 119 -4.80 -20.93 26.62
CA ASN A 119 -4.21 -22.03 25.87
C ASN A 119 -5.19 -23.21 25.89
N PRO A 120 -5.52 -23.84 24.74
CA PRO A 120 -6.41 -25.02 24.71
C PRO A 120 -5.99 -26.16 25.64
N LEU A 121 -4.71 -26.23 26.04
CA LEU A 121 -4.17 -27.22 26.96
C LEU A 121 -4.42 -26.91 28.46
N GLU A 122 -4.91 -25.72 28.80
CA GLU A 122 -5.23 -25.36 30.20
C GLU A 122 -6.49 -26.04 30.71
N LYS A 123 -7.31 -26.61 29.82
CA LYS A 123 -8.59 -27.25 30.15
C LYS A 123 -8.62 -28.71 29.68
N ASN A 124 -8.09 -29.61 30.50
CA ASN A 124 -8.26 -31.05 30.32
C ASN A 124 -9.64 -31.48 30.82
N TRP A 125 -10.53 -31.78 29.89
CA TRP A 125 -11.70 -32.63 30.13
C TRP A 125 -11.36 -34.07 29.73
#